data_AF-A0A8H3X3S8-F1
#
_entry.id   AF-A0A8H3X3S8-F1
#
_cell.length_a   1.000
_cell.length_b   1.000
_cell.length_c   1.000
_cell.angle_alpha   90.00
_cell.angle_beta   90.00
_cell.angle_gamma   90.00
#
_symmetry.space_group_name_H-M   'P 1'
#
loop_
_entity.id
_entity.type
_entity.pdbx_description
1 polymer ?
#
loop_
_entity_poly.entity_id
_entity_poly.type
_entity_poly.pdbx_seq_one_letter_code
_entity_poly.pdbx_strand_id
1 'polypeptide(L)'
;MYNEAGTSPTSFESLTLEEVGLALLRNVLKEVIFCYKMVIKDLSTNIDYIENDKYLLGKSYFDVKEFDRAAFVLKRCKSSKCRFLKGYSKYLDGPLDDSKSLNKEIQCLWEEMETWRDEGEMDGFLIYLYGLILKQKNPQVKNIKDTFLESVLKYHYNWSAWLELAN
;
A
#
# COMPACT_ATOMS: atom_id res chain seq x y z
N MET A 1 33.90 64.12 -1.21
CA MET A 1 35.32 63.85 -1.54
C MET A 1 35.89 63.17 -0.31
N TYR A 2 36.14 61.87 -0.20
CA TYR A 2 36.66 60.84 -1.13
C TYR A 2 36.07 59.47 -0.68
N ASN A 3 35.47 58.70 -1.59
CA ASN A 3 35.96 57.49 -2.26
C ASN A 3 36.18 56.22 -1.41
N GLU A 4 35.43 55.18 -1.79
CA GLU A 4 35.84 53.76 -2.02
C GLU A 4 36.30 52.95 -0.79
N ALA A 5 36.15 51.63 -0.65
CA ALA A 5 35.74 50.48 -1.48
C ALA A 5 35.17 49.41 -0.48
N GLY A 6 34.22 48.54 -0.81
CA GLY A 6 34.45 47.34 -1.62
C GLY A 6 35.32 46.30 -0.91
N THR A 7 34.70 45.25 -0.32
CA THR A 7 35.15 43.83 -0.16
C THR A 7 34.22 43.15 0.86
N SER A 8 33.18 42.41 0.44
CA SER A 8 33.16 40.98 0.10
C SER A 8 33.10 40.03 1.32
N PRO A 9 32.71 38.77 1.09
CA PRO A 9 31.44 38.15 1.45
C PRO A 9 31.43 37.59 2.88
N THR A 10 30.23 37.48 3.47
CA THR A 10 29.98 36.60 4.62
C THR A 10 30.59 35.23 4.31
N SER A 11 31.66 34.89 5.05
CA SER A 11 32.36 33.62 4.97
C SER A 11 31.35 32.49 5.05
N PHE A 12 31.27 31.67 3.99
CA PHE A 12 30.85 30.29 4.14
C PHE A 12 31.81 29.66 5.15
N GLU A 13 31.38 29.53 6.41
CA GLU A 13 32.09 28.74 7.39
C GLU A 13 32.24 27.34 6.81
N SER A 14 33.48 26.99 6.46
CA SER A 14 33.84 25.66 6.04
C SER A 14 33.56 24.71 7.20
N LEU A 15 32.48 23.93 7.07
CA LEU A 15 32.16 22.86 8.01
C LEU A 15 33.41 22.01 8.21
N THR A 16 33.81 21.86 9.47
CA THR A 16 34.98 21.08 9.84
C THR A 16 34.76 19.61 9.47
N LEU A 17 35.83 18.86 9.16
CA LEU A 17 35.74 17.43 8.83
C LEU A 17 35.01 16.61 9.90
N GLU A 18 35.05 17.07 11.15
CA GLU A 18 34.34 16.49 12.28
C GLU A 18 32.82 16.71 12.19
N GLU A 19 32.36 17.90 11.76
CA GLU A 19 30.94 18.19 11.53
C GLU A 19 30.37 17.40 10.34
N VAL A 20 31.16 17.24 9.28
CA VAL A 20 30.80 16.37 8.13
C VAL A 20 30.72 14.91 8.59
N GLY A 21 31.68 14.45 9.40
CA GLY A 21 31.69 13.12 9.99
C GLY A 21 30.46 12.86 10.86
N LEU A 22 30.09 13.79 11.74
CA LEU A 22 28.90 13.71 12.58
C LEU A 22 27.61 13.76 11.77
N ALA A 23 27.55 14.53 10.69
CA ALA A 23 26.38 14.58 9.80
C ALA A 23 26.18 13.25 9.05
N LEU A 24 27.27 12.66 8.53
CA LEU A 24 27.24 11.33 7.91
C LEU A 24 26.84 10.25 8.91
N LEU A 25 27.41 10.28 10.11
CA LEU A 25 27.10 9.30 11.16
C LEU A 25 25.64 9.43 11.64
N ARG A 26 25.11 10.66 11.74
CA ARG A 26 23.69 10.92 11.99
C ARG A 26 22.79 10.42 10.86
N ASN A 27 23.19 10.58 9.60
CA ASN A 27 22.41 10.08 8.46
C ASN A 27 22.41 8.55 8.40
N VAL A 28 23.56 7.91 8.57
CA VAL A 28 23.66 6.45 8.65
C VAL A 28 22.87 5.92 9.85
N LEU A 29 22.97 6.57 11.02
CA LEU A 29 22.16 6.19 12.18
C LEU A 29 20.67 6.42 11.93
N LYS A 30 20.25 7.47 11.21
CA LYS A 30 18.85 7.66 10.83
C LYS A 30 18.36 6.54 9.91
N GLU A 31 19.14 6.15 8.91
CA GLU A 31 18.81 5.02 8.02
C GLU A 31 18.75 3.70 8.80
N VAL A 32 19.72 3.43 9.68
CA VAL A 32 19.74 2.22 10.53
C VAL A 32 18.59 2.21 11.54
N ILE A 33 18.28 3.36 12.16
CA ILE A 33 17.13 3.50 13.06
C ILE A 33 15.82 3.39 12.27
N PHE A 34 15.75 3.88 11.04
CA PHE A 34 14.60 3.72 10.16
C PHE A 34 14.40 2.25 9.81
N CYS A 35 15.46 1.53 9.41
CA CYS A 35 15.43 0.09 9.20
C CYS A 35 15.07 -0.68 10.48
N TYR A 36 15.63 -0.31 11.63
CA TYR A 36 15.30 -0.95 12.91
C TYR A 36 13.87 -0.67 13.34
N LYS A 37 13.37 0.56 13.15
CA LYS A 37 11.96 0.90 13.35
C LYS A 37 11.06 0.19 12.35
N MET A 38 11.51 -0.07 11.13
CA MET A 38 10.79 -0.87 10.12
C MET A 38 10.69 -2.35 10.56
N VAL A 39 11.79 -2.93 11.05
CA VAL A 39 11.82 -4.30 11.62
C VAL A 39 11.02 -4.39 12.93
N ILE A 40 11.03 -3.36 13.77
CA ILE A 40 10.17 -3.30 14.97
C ILE A 40 8.70 -3.04 14.59
N LYS A 41 8.42 -2.39 13.45
CA LYS A 41 7.06 -2.31 12.91
C LYS A 41 6.57 -3.68 12.44
N ASP A 42 7.44 -4.62 12.08
CA ASP A 42 7.04 -6.03 11.86
C ASP A 42 6.55 -6.73 13.16
N LEU A 43 6.83 -6.14 14.33
CA LEU A 43 6.19 -6.51 15.61
C LEU A 43 4.72 -6.02 15.69
N SER A 44 4.17 -5.39 14.64
CA SER A 44 2.75 -4.97 14.55
C SER A 44 1.79 -6.11 14.16
N THR A 45 2.16 -7.37 14.36
CA THR A 45 1.47 -8.54 13.79
C THR A 45 0.68 -9.36 14.80
N ASN A 46 0.19 -8.79 15.90
CA ASN A 46 -0.67 -9.55 16.83
C ASN A 46 -1.93 -10.09 16.12
N ILE A 47 -2.58 -9.26 15.31
CA ILE A 47 -3.77 -9.68 14.52
C ILE A 47 -3.40 -10.64 13.39
N ASP A 48 -2.32 -10.36 12.66
CA ASP A 48 -1.82 -11.21 11.57
C ASP A 48 -1.46 -12.62 12.08
N TYR A 49 -0.82 -12.69 13.26
CA TYR A 49 -0.47 -13.95 13.91
C TYR A 49 -1.70 -14.70 14.42
N ILE A 50 -2.65 -14.02 15.07
CA ILE A 50 -3.90 -14.62 15.56
C ILE A 50 -4.75 -15.16 14.41
N GLU A 51 -4.79 -14.46 13.29
CA GLU A 51 -5.60 -14.84 12.12
C GLU A 51 -4.85 -15.76 11.16
N ASN A 52 -3.58 -16.11 11.45
CA ASN A 52 -2.73 -16.86 10.54
C ASN A 52 -3.31 -18.23 10.16
N ASP A 53 -3.93 -18.96 11.08
CA ASP A 53 -4.54 -20.26 10.79
C ASP A 53 -5.68 -20.14 9.77
N LYS A 54 -6.50 -19.08 9.91
CA LYS A 54 -7.58 -18.79 8.95
C LYS A 54 -7.02 -18.31 7.62
N TYR A 55 -5.95 -17.51 7.65
CA TYR A 55 -5.24 -17.09 6.46
C TYR A 55 -4.72 -18.29 5.68
N LEU A 56 -4.02 -19.22 6.33
CA LEU A 56 -3.47 -20.42 5.70
C LEU A 56 -4.58 -21.32 5.14
N LEU A 57 -5.68 -21.51 5.88
CA LEU A 57 -6.84 -22.24 5.38
C LEU A 57 -7.45 -21.56 4.14
N GLY A 58 -7.72 -20.25 4.22
CA GLY A 58 -8.23 -19.48 3.10
C GLY A 58 -7.30 -19.51 1.89
N LYS A 59 -5.98 -19.46 2.13
CA LYS A 59 -4.95 -19.55 1.10
C LYS A 59 -4.95 -20.92 0.43
N SER A 60 -5.11 -22.01 1.19
CA SER A 60 -5.23 -23.35 0.61
C SER A 60 -6.45 -23.47 -0.33
N TYR A 61 -7.60 -22.89 0.04
CA TYR A 61 -8.78 -22.83 -0.83
C TYR A 61 -8.54 -21.96 -2.06
N PHE A 62 -7.87 -20.82 -1.88
CA PHE A 62 -7.50 -19.94 -2.99
C PHE A 62 -6.59 -20.64 -4.01
N ASP A 63 -5.61 -21.42 -3.54
CA ASP A 63 -4.64 -22.10 -4.39
C ASP A 63 -5.28 -23.20 -5.25
N VAL A 64 -6.37 -23.81 -4.77
CA VAL A 64 -7.21 -24.75 -5.55
C VAL A 64 -8.32 -24.06 -6.35
N LYS A 65 -8.32 -22.72 -6.41
CA LYS A 65 -9.31 -21.87 -7.11
C LYS A 65 -10.75 -21.96 -6.58
N GLU A 66 -10.91 -22.33 -5.31
CA GLU A 66 -12.21 -22.31 -4.63
C GLU A 66 -12.41 -20.95 -3.93
N PHE A 67 -12.64 -19.91 -4.73
CA PHE A 67 -12.63 -18.52 -4.27
C PHE A 67 -13.74 -18.19 -3.28
N ASP A 68 -14.97 -18.68 -3.49
CA ASP A 68 -16.08 -18.50 -2.55
C ASP A 68 -15.74 -19.06 -1.16
N ARG A 69 -15.14 -20.27 -1.09
CA ARG A 69 -14.73 -20.88 0.19
C ARG A 69 -13.62 -20.10 0.86
N ALA A 70 -12.64 -19.62 0.10
CA ALA A 70 -11.58 -18.77 0.60
C ALA A 70 -12.16 -17.48 1.22
N ALA A 71 -13.07 -16.82 0.49
CA ALA A 71 -13.74 -15.61 0.98
C ALA A 71 -14.59 -15.88 2.23
N PHE A 72 -15.29 -17.01 2.28
CA PHE A 72 -16.13 -17.41 3.42
C PHE A 72 -15.31 -17.61 4.71
N VAL A 73 -14.17 -18.29 4.63
CA VAL A 73 -13.28 -18.51 5.79
C VAL A 73 -12.73 -17.19 6.32
N LEU A 74 -12.40 -16.27 5.41
CA LEU A 74 -11.76 -15.00 5.73
C LEU A 74 -12.75 -13.88 6.10
N LYS A 75 -14.07 -14.11 6.02
CA LYS A 75 -15.11 -13.07 6.15
C LYS A 75 -15.04 -12.20 7.41
N ARG A 76 -14.58 -12.75 8.53
CA ARG A 76 -14.48 -12.07 9.84
C ARG A 76 -13.05 -11.59 10.18
N CYS A 77 -12.10 -11.79 9.28
CA CYS A 77 -10.71 -11.44 9.54
C CYS A 77 -10.48 -9.93 9.33
N LYS A 78 -9.60 -9.35 10.14
CA LYS A 78 -9.29 -7.92 10.15
C LYS A 78 -7.88 -7.59 9.65
N SER A 79 -6.98 -8.57 9.64
CA SER A 79 -5.65 -8.44 9.04
C SER A 79 -5.74 -7.97 7.59
N SER A 80 -4.85 -7.07 7.18
CA SER A 80 -4.77 -6.57 5.80
C SER A 80 -4.54 -7.72 4.80
N LYS A 81 -3.74 -8.73 5.18
CA LYS A 81 -3.51 -9.93 4.34
C LYS A 81 -4.79 -10.73 4.12
N CYS A 82 -5.56 -10.92 5.19
CA CYS A 82 -6.84 -11.63 5.10
C CYS A 82 -7.89 -10.84 4.31
N ARG A 83 -7.97 -9.52 4.52
CA ARG A 83 -8.87 -8.62 3.78
C ARG A 83 -8.54 -8.64 2.29
N PHE A 84 -7.26 -8.54 1.94
CA PHE A 84 -6.80 -8.60 0.56
C PHE A 84 -7.15 -9.94 -0.07
N LEU A 85 -6.77 -11.06 0.57
CA LEU A 85 -7.04 -12.39 0.02
C LEU A 85 -8.54 -12.65 -0.14
N LYS A 86 -9.37 -12.22 0.82
CA LYS A 86 -10.84 -12.27 0.72
C LYS A 86 -11.36 -11.45 -0.45
N GLY A 87 -11.00 -10.17 -0.50
CA GLY A 87 -11.49 -9.25 -1.53
C GLY A 87 -11.05 -9.68 -2.92
N TYR A 88 -9.81 -10.13 -3.05
CA TYR A 88 -9.26 -10.62 -4.31
C TYR A 88 -9.91 -11.95 -4.74
N SER A 89 -10.23 -12.84 -3.79
CA SER A 89 -11.03 -14.04 -4.08
C SER A 89 -12.38 -13.68 -4.68
N LYS A 90 -13.13 -12.77 -4.02
CA LYS A 90 -14.43 -12.29 -4.53
C LYS A 90 -14.31 -11.61 -5.90
N TYR A 91 -13.24 -10.83 -6.10
CA TYR A 91 -12.96 -10.18 -7.37
C TYR A 91 -12.73 -11.20 -8.50
N LEU A 92 -11.99 -12.27 -8.24
CA LEU A 92 -11.71 -13.33 -9.22
C LEU A 92 -12.89 -14.27 -9.47
N ASP A 93 -13.75 -14.48 -8.48
CA ASP A 93 -14.98 -15.28 -8.62
C ASP A 93 -16.04 -14.56 -9.47
N GLY A 94 -15.95 -13.23 -9.56
CA GLY A 94 -16.77 -12.43 -10.46
C GLY A 94 -16.45 -12.70 -11.94
N PRO A 95 -17.45 -12.74 -12.84
CA PRO A 95 -17.21 -12.90 -14.26
C PRO A 95 -16.54 -11.66 -14.79
N LEU A 96 -15.54 -11.90 -15.64
CA LEU A 96 -14.86 -10.85 -16.42
C LEU A 96 -15.77 -10.24 -17.49
N ASP A 97 -16.94 -10.84 -17.72
CA ASP A 97 -17.95 -10.39 -18.68
C ASP A 97 -19.15 -9.73 -18.01
N ASP A 98 -19.68 -8.73 -18.71
CA ASP A 98 -20.63 -7.65 -18.39
C ASP A 98 -22.04 -8.10 -17.92
N SER A 99 -22.12 -9.16 -17.10
CA SER A 99 -23.37 -9.72 -16.62
C SER A 99 -23.91 -8.91 -15.43
N LYS A 100 -25.09 -8.31 -15.65
CA LYS A 100 -25.77 -7.43 -14.68
C LYS A 100 -26.06 -8.06 -13.32
N SER A 101 -26.05 -9.39 -13.18
CA SER A 101 -26.28 -10.08 -11.91
C SER A 101 -25.09 -10.01 -10.94
N LEU A 102 -23.86 -9.97 -11.46
CA LEU A 102 -22.63 -10.00 -10.65
C LEU A 102 -22.11 -8.61 -10.28
N ASN A 103 -22.73 -7.56 -10.82
CA ASN A 103 -22.67 -6.21 -10.26
C ASN A 103 -23.01 -6.18 -8.76
N LYS A 104 -23.84 -7.11 -8.26
CA LYS A 104 -24.22 -7.15 -6.84
C LYS A 104 -23.06 -7.57 -5.93
N GLU A 105 -22.27 -8.56 -6.32
CA GLU A 105 -21.16 -9.04 -5.49
C GLU A 105 -20.00 -8.03 -5.49
N ILE A 106 -19.69 -7.46 -6.66
CA ILE A 106 -18.72 -6.36 -6.78
C ILE A 106 -19.21 -5.11 -6.03
N GLN A 107 -20.51 -4.83 -6.06
CA GLN A 107 -21.11 -3.74 -5.27
C GLN A 107 -20.99 -3.99 -3.77
N CYS A 108 -21.26 -5.21 -3.30
CA CYS A 108 -21.10 -5.58 -1.90
C CYS A 108 -19.61 -5.50 -1.47
N LEU A 109 -18.69 -5.97 -2.31
CA LEU A 109 -17.25 -5.84 -2.08
C LEU A 109 -16.82 -4.37 -2.02
N TRP A 110 -17.38 -3.52 -2.88
CA TRP A 110 -17.11 -2.08 -2.86
C TRP A 110 -17.53 -1.44 -1.53
N GLU A 111 -18.73 -1.74 -1.04
CA GLU A 111 -19.23 -1.24 0.25
C GLU A 111 -18.37 -1.73 1.43
N GLU A 112 -17.92 -3.00 1.38
CA GLU A 112 -16.94 -3.52 2.35
C GLU A 112 -15.61 -2.76 2.29
N MET A 113 -15.09 -2.46 1.09
CA MET A 113 -13.82 -1.75 0.90
C MET A 113 -13.87 -0.29 1.37
N GLU A 114 -14.99 0.41 1.14
CA GLU A 114 -15.22 1.75 1.70
C GLU A 114 -15.24 1.72 3.23
N THR A 115 -15.88 0.70 3.81
CA THR A 115 -15.86 0.50 5.28
C THR A 115 -14.42 0.30 5.78
N TRP A 116 -13.59 -0.47 5.08
CA TRP A 116 -12.19 -0.67 5.49
C TRP A 116 -11.34 0.58 5.34
N ARG A 117 -11.66 1.45 4.37
CA ARG A 117 -11.02 2.76 4.18
C ARG A 117 -11.36 3.72 5.32
N ASP A 118 -12.59 3.67 5.82
CA ASP A 118 -13.03 4.49 6.97
C ASP A 118 -12.44 3.99 8.31
N GLU A 119 -12.26 2.68 8.45
CA GLU A 119 -11.68 2.06 9.66
C GLU A 119 -10.19 2.37 9.86
N GLY A 120 -9.47 2.82 8.83
CA GLY A 120 -8.07 3.20 8.92
C GLY A 120 -7.28 3.10 7.62
N GLU A 121 -5.96 3.20 7.72
CA GLU A 121 -5.09 3.12 6.53
C GLU A 121 -5.09 1.73 5.89
N MET A 122 -5.54 1.66 4.63
CA MET A 122 -5.34 0.48 3.79
C MET A 122 -3.86 0.32 3.41
N ASP A 123 -3.41 -0.92 3.25
CA ASP A 123 -2.08 -1.21 2.75
C ASP A 123 -2.01 -1.04 1.22
N GLY A 124 -0.80 -1.09 0.66
CA GLY A 124 -0.61 -0.92 -0.79
C GLY A 124 -1.37 -1.94 -1.63
N PHE A 125 -1.58 -3.17 -1.14
CA PHE A 125 -2.29 -4.22 -1.86
C PHE A 125 -3.80 -4.01 -1.87
N LEU A 126 -4.38 -3.56 -0.76
CA LEU A 126 -5.80 -3.19 -0.68
C LEU A 126 -6.11 -1.97 -1.55
N ILE A 127 -5.23 -0.95 -1.57
CA ILE A 127 -5.39 0.21 -2.46
C ILE A 127 -5.31 -0.22 -3.93
N TYR A 128 -4.40 -1.15 -4.27
CA TYR A 128 -4.33 -1.72 -5.62
C TYR A 128 -5.66 -2.40 -6.01
N LEU A 129 -6.19 -3.27 -5.14
CA LEU A 129 -7.48 -3.94 -5.38
C LEU A 129 -8.63 -2.94 -5.50
N TYR A 130 -8.62 -1.87 -4.70
CA TYR A 130 -9.58 -0.78 -4.80
C TYR A 130 -9.54 -0.12 -6.19
N GLY A 131 -8.35 0.15 -6.71
CA GLY A 131 -8.15 0.69 -8.06
C GLY A 131 -8.70 -0.24 -9.15
N LEU A 132 -8.50 -1.56 -9.03
CA LEU A 132 -9.06 -2.55 -9.96
C LEU A 132 -10.59 -2.52 -10.00
N ILE A 133 -11.23 -2.49 -8.83
CA ILE A 133 -12.70 -2.45 -8.72
C ILE A 133 -13.22 -1.11 -9.27
N LEU A 134 -12.56 0.01 -8.97
CA LEU A 134 -12.92 1.32 -9.48
C LEU A 134 -12.87 1.35 -11.02
N LYS A 135 -11.79 0.80 -11.60
CA LYS A 135 -11.62 0.66 -13.05
C LYS A 135 -12.73 -0.16 -13.68
N GLN A 136 -13.15 -1.25 -13.05
CA GLN A 136 -14.23 -2.11 -13.55
C GLN A 136 -15.61 -1.42 -13.45
N LYS A 137 -15.88 -0.68 -12.37
CA LYS A 137 -17.18 0.00 -12.17
C LYS A 137 -17.34 1.25 -13.03
N ASN A 138 -16.27 2.01 -13.23
CA ASN A 138 -16.31 3.23 -14.04
C ASN A 138 -14.95 3.51 -14.68
N PRO A 139 -14.70 2.98 -15.90
CA PRO A 139 -13.44 3.15 -16.61
C PRO A 139 -13.05 4.61 -16.91
N GLN A 140 -13.99 5.55 -16.86
CA GLN A 140 -13.78 6.96 -17.21
C GLN A 140 -13.40 7.83 -16.00
N VAL A 141 -13.23 7.26 -14.81
CA VAL A 141 -12.87 8.01 -13.60
C VAL A 141 -11.42 8.48 -13.70
N LYS A 142 -11.22 9.79 -13.72
CA LYS A 142 -9.89 10.42 -13.81
C LYS A 142 -8.94 10.06 -12.65
N ASN A 143 -9.48 9.66 -11.50
CA ASN A 143 -8.70 9.39 -10.28
C ASN A 143 -8.11 7.96 -10.20
N ILE A 144 -8.37 7.08 -11.18
CA ILE A 144 -7.86 5.69 -11.14
C ILE A 144 -6.32 5.65 -11.09
N LYS A 145 -5.65 6.49 -11.89
CA LYS A 145 -4.18 6.57 -11.89
C LYS A 145 -3.63 7.09 -10.57
N ASP A 146 -4.29 8.06 -9.94
CA ASP A 146 -3.89 8.57 -8.63
C ASP A 146 -3.98 7.48 -7.55
N THR A 147 -5.01 6.64 -7.62
CA THR A 147 -5.18 5.49 -6.71
C THR A 147 -4.06 4.46 -6.88
N PHE A 148 -3.69 4.10 -8.12
CA PHE A 148 -2.57 3.17 -8.34
C PHE A 148 -1.23 3.78 -7.95
N LEU A 149 -1.05 5.09 -8.12
CA LEU A 149 0.12 5.80 -7.63
C LEU A 149 0.21 5.73 -6.10
N GLU A 150 -0.91 5.92 -5.39
CA GLU A 150 -0.97 5.74 -3.93
C GLU A 150 -0.57 4.32 -3.50
N SER A 151 -1.06 3.29 -4.21
CA SER A 151 -0.68 1.89 -3.97
C SER A 151 0.84 1.68 -4.11
N VAL A 152 1.42 2.19 -5.20
CA VAL A 152 2.86 2.11 -5.47
C VAL A 152 3.67 2.84 -4.40
N LEU A 153 3.25 4.02 -3.97
CA LEU A 153 3.94 4.77 -2.92
C LEU A 153 3.88 4.06 -1.57
N LYS A 154 2.79 3.32 -1.28
CA LYS A 154 2.71 2.46 -0.09
C LYS A 154 3.54 1.18 -0.21
N TYR A 155 3.60 0.58 -1.41
CA TYR A 155 4.39 -0.62 -1.67
C TYR A 155 4.99 -0.59 -3.09
N HIS A 156 6.22 -0.09 -3.16
CA HIS A 156 6.94 0.18 -4.41
C HIS A 156 7.18 -1.07 -5.28
N TYR A 157 7.15 -2.26 -4.69
CA TYR A 157 7.46 -3.52 -5.37
C TYR A 157 6.23 -4.23 -5.96
N ASN A 158 5.02 -3.63 -5.88
CA ASN A 158 3.85 -4.19 -6.56
C ASN A 158 3.92 -3.89 -8.06
N TRP A 159 4.55 -4.78 -8.83
CA TRP A 159 4.69 -4.63 -10.29
C TRP A 159 3.34 -4.51 -11.02
N SER A 160 2.28 -5.16 -10.51
CA SER A 160 0.95 -5.09 -11.11
C SER A 160 0.37 -3.68 -11.06
N ALA A 161 0.65 -2.90 -10.01
CA ALA A 161 0.21 -1.51 -9.92
C ALA A 161 0.95 -0.60 -10.91
N TRP A 162 2.25 -0.83 -11.12
CA TRP A 162 3.03 -0.13 -12.15
C TRP A 162 2.51 -0.42 -13.56
N LEU A 163 2.13 -1.67 -13.85
CA LEU A 163 1.55 -2.05 -15.14
C LEU A 163 0.22 -1.33 -15.39
N GLU A 164 -0.63 -1.19 -14.36
CA GLU A 164 -1.88 -0.45 -14.46
C GLU A 164 -1.69 1.07 -14.65
N LEU A 165 -0.60 1.65 -14.15
CA LEU A 165 -0.26 3.07 -14.39
C LEU A 165 0.20 3.33 -15.83
N ALA A 166 0.94 2.36 -16.40
CA ALA A 166 1.48 2.45 -17.74
C ALA A 166 0.42 2.27 -18.84
N ASN A 167 -0.62 1.48 -18.54
CA ASN A 167 -1.80 1.31 -19.41
C ASN A 167 -2.68 2.57 -19.46
#